data_AF-A0A7K8P5M3-F1
#
_entry.id   AF-A0A7K8P5M3-F1
#
_cell.length_a   1.000
_cell.length_b   1.000
_cell.length_c   1.000
_cell.angle_alpha   90.00
_cell.angle_beta   90.00
_cell.angle_gamma   90.00
#
_symmetry.space_group_name_H-M   'P 1'
#
loop_
_entity.id
_entity.type
_entity.pdbx_description
1 polymer ?
#
loop_
_entity_poly.entity_id
_entity_poly.type
_entity_poly.pdbx_seq_one_letter_code
_entity_poly.pdbx_strand_id
1 'polypeptide(L)' 'AGCPIPQVQNGRIVSPRTAYTHKDTVAFECEPGYVLRGHRVVQCQLNNTWEPPVPVCEQGKCSNSARNVNLPP' A
#
# COMPACT_ATOMS: atom_id res chain seq x y z
N ALA A 1 -10.76 -10.30 20.16
CA ALA A 1 -9.37 -10.03 19.78
C ALA A 1 -9.34 -9.72 18.29
N GLY A 2 -8.77 -8.59 17.90
CA GLY A 2 -8.75 -8.09 16.54
C GLY A 2 -7.51 -7.23 16.30
N CYS A 3 -7.19 -6.91 15.05
CA CYS A 3 -6.02 -6.08 14.75
C CYS A 3 -6.38 -4.59 14.89
N PRO A 4 -5.43 -3.74 15.30
CA PRO A 4 -5.63 -2.30 15.33
C PRO A 4 -5.84 -1.77 13.90
N ILE A 5 -6.50 -0.61 13.76
CA ILE A 5 -6.70 0.02 12.45
C ILE A 5 -5.33 0.35 11.85
N PRO A 6 -4.96 -0.22 10.68
CA PRO A 6 -3.66 0.04 10.10
C PRO A 6 -3.59 1.49 9.60
N GLN A 7 -2.39 2.06 9.58
CA GLN A 7 -2.13 3.40 9.05
C GLN A 7 -1.09 3.27 7.93
N VAL A 8 -1.40 3.81 6.76
CA VAL A 8 -0.50 3.81 5.60
C VAL A 8 -0.07 5.25 5.31
N GLN A 9 1.22 5.43 5.01
CA GLN A 9 1.77 6.75 4.70
C GLN A 9 1.76 6.99 3.19
N ASN A 10 1.34 8.19 2.76
CA ASN A 10 1.15 8.58 1.34
C ASN A 10 0.21 7.66 0.56
N GLY A 11 -0.78 7.10 1.26
CA GLY A 11 -1.78 6.21 0.70
C GLY A 11 -3.04 6.19 1.56
N ARG A 12 -3.97 5.32 1.20
CA ARG A 12 -5.25 5.12 1.87
C ARG A 12 -5.62 3.64 1.94
N ILE A 13 -6.51 3.31 2.85
CA ILE A 13 -7.18 2.02 2.87
C ILE A 13 -8.34 2.07 1.85
N VAL A 14 -8.43 1.07 0.96
CA VAL A 14 -9.48 0.99 -0.06
C VAL A 14 -10.86 0.78 0.58
N SER A 15 -10.91 0.04 1.69
CA SER A 15 -12.15 -0.25 2.42
C SER A 15 -11.91 -0.19 3.93
N PRO A 16 -11.84 1.01 4.52
CA PRO A 16 -11.60 1.17 5.94
C PRO A 16 -12.81 0.64 6.73
N ARG A 17 -12.54 -0.16 7.77
CA ARG A 17 -13.53 -0.62 8.75
C ARG A 17 -13.22 -0.04 10.12
N THR A 18 -14.26 0.04 10.96
CA THR A 18 -14.15 0.45 12.37
C THR A 18 -13.53 -0.63 13.25
N ALA A 19 -13.58 -1.89 12.83
CA ALA A 19 -12.95 -3.02 13.51
C ALA A 19 -12.50 -4.09 12.51
N TYR A 20 -11.37 -4.74 12.81
CA TYR A 20 -10.84 -5.85 12.04
C TYR A 20 -10.70 -7.09 12.93
N THR A 21 -11.24 -8.20 12.47
CA THR A 21 -11.18 -9.50 13.14
C THR A 21 -10.07 -10.37 12.55
N HIS A 22 -9.68 -11.43 13.27
CA HIS A 22 -8.68 -12.36 12.75
C HIS A 22 -9.13 -12.95 11.42
N LYS A 23 -8.21 -13.08 10.46
CA LYS A 23 -8.45 -13.43 9.04
C LYS A 23 -9.10 -12.34 8.18
N ASP A 24 -9.43 -11.17 8.71
CA ASP A 24 -9.82 -10.05 7.86
C ASP A 24 -8.64 -9.56 7.03
N THR A 25 -8.91 -9.22 5.77
CA THR A 25 -7.92 -8.65 4.84
C THR A 25 -8.21 -7.19 4.56
N VAL A 26 -7.16 -6.39 4.47
CA VAL A 26 -7.24 -4.96 4.21
C VAL A 26 -6.39 -4.63 2.99
N ALA A 27 -6.99 -3.93 2.03
CA ALA A 27 -6.30 -3.47 0.83
C ALA A 27 -5.90 -2.01 0.98
N PHE A 28 -4.68 -1.70 0.56
CA PHE A 28 -4.12 -0.36 0.51
C PHE A 28 -3.96 0.14 -0.91
N GLU A 29 -4.04 1.44 -1.06
CA GLU A 29 -3.89 2.13 -2.33
C GLU A 29 -3.08 3.41 -2.11
N CYS A 30 -2.06 3.59 -2.94
CA CYS A 30 -1.21 4.78 -2.86
C CYS A 30 -1.84 5.96 -3.58
N GLU A 31 -1.49 7.16 -3.13
CA GLU A 31 -1.90 8.37 -3.83
C GLU A 31 -1.28 8.45 -5.23
N PRO A 32 -1.91 9.20 -6.16
CA PRO A 32 -1.38 9.38 -7.51
C PRO A 32 0.06 9.92 -7.47
N GLY A 33 0.98 9.25 -8.17
CA GLY A 33 2.41 9.58 -8.16
C GLY A 33 3.23 8.85 -7.10
N TYR A 34 2.60 8.05 -6.24
CA TYR A 34 3.28 7.14 -5.31
C TYR A 34 3.13 5.69 -5.77
N VAL A 35 4.17 4.90 -5.51
CA VAL A 35 4.26 3.48 -5.84
C VAL A 35 4.19 2.68 -4.55
N LEU A 36 3.29 1.69 -4.53
CA LEU A 36 3.12 0.79 -3.39
C LEU A 36 4.33 -0.14 -3.29
N ARG A 37 5.07 -0.03 -2.19
CA ARG A 37 6.19 -0.92 -1.88
C ARG A 37 5.78 -1.91 -0.79
N GLY A 38 5.82 -3.19 -1.14
CA GLY A 38 5.37 -4.29 -0.29
C GLY A 38 4.07 -4.89 -0.81
N HIS A 39 3.21 -5.34 0.10
CA HIS A 39 1.98 -6.05 -0.26
C HIS A 39 0.78 -5.10 -0.25
N ARG A 40 0.04 -5.08 -1.37
CA ARG A 40 -1.20 -4.29 -1.49
C ARG A 40 -2.25 -4.73 -0.47
N VAL A 41 -2.26 -6.01 -0.11
CA VAL A 41 -3.23 -6.61 0.79
C VAL A 41 -2.50 -7.22 1.97
N VAL A 42 -2.97 -6.90 3.17
CA VAL A 42 -2.48 -7.46 4.43
C VAL A 42 -3.60 -8.22 5.11
N GLN A 43 -3.26 -9.20 5.93
CA GLN A 43 -4.23 -9.99 6.68
C GLN A 43 -4.00 -9.84 8.19
N CYS A 44 -5.10 -9.70 8.92
CA CYS A 44 -5.07 -9.70 10.37
C CYS A 44 -4.80 -11.12 10.87
N GLN A 45 -3.64 -11.31 11.50
CA GLN A 45 -3.27 -12.57 12.11
C GLN A 45 -3.96 -12.76 13.46
N LEU A 46 -3.99 -14.01 13.93
CA LEU A 46 -4.47 -14.37 15.26
C LEU A 46 -3.64 -13.74 16.39
N ASN A 47 -2.42 -13.28 16.08
CA ASN A 47 -1.52 -12.58 16.99
C ASN A 47 -1.80 -11.06 17.06
N ASN A 48 -2.94 -10.60 16.54
CA ASN A 48 -3.32 -9.18 16.50
C ASN A 48 -2.35 -8.29 15.70
N THR A 49 -1.57 -8.91 14.81
CA THR A 49 -0.61 -8.26 13.91
C THR A 49 -1.09 -8.32 12.46
N TRP A 50 -0.69 -7.32 11.68
CA TRP A 50 -0.90 -7.32 10.24
C TRP A 50 0.25 -8.04 9.55
N GLU A 51 -0.05 -9.14 8.86
CA GLU A 51 0.92 -9.84 8.03
C GLU A 51 0.37 -10.10 6.62
N PRO A 52 1.17 -9.83 5.58
CA PRO A 52 2.46 -9.13 5.60
C PRO A 52 2.38 -7.70 6.19
N PRO A 53 3.51 -7.08 6.60
CA PRO A 53 3.51 -5.76 7.22
C PRO A 53 2.87 -4.71 6.30
N VAL A 54 2.31 -3.66 6.92
CA VAL A 54 1.63 -2.56 6.22
C VAL A 54 2.57 -1.96 5.16
N PRO A 55 2.14 -1.86 3.88
CA PRO A 55 2.97 -1.35 2.81
C PRO A 55 3.25 0.15 2.98
N VAL A 56 4.31 0.62 2.31
CA VAL A 56 4.66 2.04 2.27
C VAL A 56 4.46 2.54 0.85
N CYS A 57 3.81 3.69 0.71
CA CYS A 57 3.74 4.37 -0.57
C CYS A 57 4.96 5.27 -0.71
N GLU A 58 5.93 4.79 -1.48
CA GLU A 58 7.13 5.55 -1.80
C GLU A 58 6.84 6.42 -3.02
N GLN A 59 7.38 7.63 -3.06
CA GLN A 59 7.17 8.49 -4.22
C GLN A 59 7.72 7.77 -5.45
N GLY A 60 6.83 7.48 -6.40
CA GLY A 60 7.24 6.90 -7.65
C GLY A 60 8.22 7.86 -8.26
N LYS A 61 9.46 7.43 -8.48
CA LYS A 61 10.35 8.19 -9.36
C LYS A 61 9.55 8.33 -10.64
N CYS A 62 9.11 9.55 -10.94
CA CYS A 62 8.58 9.87 -12.24
C CYS A 62 9.67 9.42 -13.20
N SER A 63 9.48 8.25 -13.80
CA SER A 63 10.36 7.78 -14.84
C SER A 63 9.95 8.62 -16.04
N ASN A 64 10.41 9.85 -16.03
CA ASN A 64 10.56 10.66 -17.22
C ASN A 64 11.65 10.05 -18.13
N SER A 65 11.87 8.74 -18.06
CA SER A 65 12.75 7.92 -18.88
C SER A 65 11.99 7.27 -20.05
N ALA A 66 10.79 7.78 -20.38
CA ALA A 66 10.33 7.82 -21.76
C ALA A 66 10.70 9.15 -22.46
N ARG A 67 11.60 9.95 -21.89
CA ARG A 67 12.36 10.94 -22.66
C ARG A 67 13.72 10.35 -23.06
N ASN A 68 13.71 9.28 -23.85
CA ASN A 68 14.77 9.14 -24.85
C ASN A 68 14.48 10.15 -25.96
N VAL A 69 14.82 11.42 -25.70
CA VAL A 69 14.96 12.43 -26.75
C VAL A 69 16.33 12.20 -27.40
N ASN A 70 16.39 11.26 -28.34
CA ASN A 70 17.42 11.11 -29.38
C ASN A 70 16.75 10.23 -30.46
N LEU A 71 15.97 10.82 -31.37
CA LEU A 71 16.42 11.49 -32.59
C LEU A 71 17.40 10.64 -33.42
N PRO A 72 16.91 10.06 -34.53
CA PRO A 72 17.60 10.12 -35.82
C PRO A 72 16.76 10.90 -36.84
N PRO A 73 17.35 11.38 -37.96
CA PRO A 73 16.66 12.20 -38.95
C PRO A 73 15.47 11.51 -39.64
#